data_AF-A0A1E4FFH8-F1
#
_entry.id   AF-A0A1E4FFH8-F1
#
_cell.length_a   1.000
_cell.length_b   1.000
_cell.length_c   1.000
_cell.angle_alpha   90.00
_cell.angle_beta   90.00
_cell.angle_gamma   90.00
#
_symmetry.space_group_name_H-M   'P 1'
#
loop_
_entity.id
_entity.type
_entity.pdbx_description
1 polymer ?
#
loop_
_entity_poly.entity_id
_entity_poly.type
_entity_poly.pdbx_seq_one_letter_code
_entity_poly.pdbx_strand_id
1 'polypeptide(L)'
;MIRFAATIALLLAGTSLAAAQTLDEEITSFINAEGFEPRDAFALETELSEAWLDIDSLSPGGRVGPIEKAMMLADLAIPAQRTRSDIAYGEILGEDGAPTSFIEIRHFNLGPVIRADTADAYGEENTAPLEDFGVGDHMAWRFVLRPEMNNAAILIEASSRLITDKEASKAECSGRPCLDPYLSFDDVDWQQIDGKLPTWPPLYPTESEDVATPAHAIAQLAVFGYWASAESGEYQWTGGEHPEGARGAEPYRFIAIDRQLGQEASIDTVWRETKLNDDSLSAISFRRQEAAGEIVLMRASESR
;
A
#
# COMPACT_ATOMS: atom_id res chain seq x y z
N MET A 1 -21.92 11.64 -52.19
CA MET A 1 -20.90 11.07 -51.31
C MET A 1 -20.97 11.68 -49.90
N ILE A 2 -22.14 11.72 -49.25
CA ILE A 2 -22.33 12.25 -47.87
C ILE A 2 -23.47 11.44 -47.20
N ARG A 3 -23.35 10.11 -47.16
CA ARG A 3 -24.31 9.23 -46.45
C ARG A 3 -23.68 8.08 -45.67
N PHE A 4 -22.34 8.01 -45.62
CA PHE A 4 -21.61 6.97 -44.87
C PHE A 4 -20.91 7.48 -43.59
N ALA A 5 -20.98 8.78 -43.29
CA ALA A 5 -20.29 9.37 -42.13
C ALA A 5 -21.11 9.32 -40.82
N ALA A 6 -22.42 9.07 -40.87
CA ALA A 6 -23.29 9.14 -39.69
C ALA A 6 -23.34 7.84 -38.87
N THR A 7 -22.95 6.70 -39.43
CA THR A 7 -23.08 5.39 -38.77
C THR A 7 -21.87 5.02 -37.92
N ILE A 8 -20.70 5.62 -38.17
CA ILE A 8 -19.47 5.35 -37.40
C ILE A 8 -19.48 6.10 -36.06
N ALA A 9 -20.09 7.29 -36.00
CA ALA A 9 -20.18 8.07 -34.77
C ALA A 9 -21.11 7.46 -33.69
N LEU A 10 -22.11 6.65 -34.08
CA LEU A 10 -23.02 6.00 -33.13
C LEU A 10 -22.45 4.72 -32.50
N LEU A 11 -21.50 4.06 -33.16
CA LEU A 11 -20.84 2.85 -32.63
C LEU A 11 -19.69 3.19 -31.66
N LEU A 12 -19.02 4.33 -31.86
CA LEU A 12 -17.95 4.82 -30.98
C LEU A 12 -18.46 5.45 -29.67
N ALA A 13 -19.68 6.00 -29.67
CA ALA A 13 -20.29 6.54 -28.45
C ALA A 13 -20.83 5.44 -27.51
N GLY A 14 -21.17 4.26 -28.06
CA GLY A 14 -21.73 3.16 -27.26
C GLY A 14 -20.70 2.42 -26.41
N THR A 15 -19.43 2.36 -26.86
CA THR A 15 -18.37 1.62 -26.15
C THR A 15 -17.83 2.39 -24.94
N SER A 16 -17.63 3.70 -25.08
CA SER A 16 -17.12 4.54 -23.97
C SER A 16 -18.12 4.69 -22.83
N LEU A 17 -19.42 4.77 -23.15
CA LEU A 17 -20.50 4.75 -22.14
C LEU A 17 -20.58 3.41 -21.38
N ALA A 18 -20.35 2.29 -22.07
CA ALA A 18 -20.37 0.97 -21.43
C ALA A 18 -19.13 0.75 -20.54
N ALA A 19 -17.93 1.14 -20.99
CA ALA A 19 -16.70 1.04 -20.18
C ALA A 19 -16.74 1.93 -18.94
N ALA A 20 -17.23 3.17 -19.06
CA ALA A 20 -17.43 4.06 -17.92
C ALA A 20 -18.44 3.50 -16.92
N GLN A 21 -19.55 2.92 -17.40
CA GLN A 21 -20.53 2.22 -16.55
C GLN A 21 -19.89 1.06 -15.78
N THR A 22 -19.00 0.28 -16.42
CA THR A 22 -18.30 -0.80 -15.71
C THR A 22 -17.31 -0.30 -14.66
N LEU A 23 -16.60 0.81 -14.89
CA LEU A 23 -15.65 1.35 -13.92
C LEU A 23 -16.37 1.93 -12.69
N ASP A 24 -17.44 2.70 -12.90
CA ASP A 24 -18.23 3.27 -11.81
C ASP A 24 -18.88 2.17 -10.95
N GLU A 25 -19.33 1.07 -11.58
CA GLU A 25 -19.84 -0.11 -10.89
C GLU A 25 -18.75 -0.80 -10.04
N GLU A 26 -17.54 -0.96 -10.57
CA GLU A 26 -16.39 -1.52 -9.83
C GLU A 26 -15.98 -0.62 -8.66
N ILE A 27 -15.89 0.70 -8.85
CA ILE A 27 -15.62 1.68 -7.78
C ILE A 27 -16.70 1.59 -6.71
N THR A 28 -17.98 1.61 -7.10
CA THR A 28 -19.10 1.55 -6.17
C THR A 28 -19.09 0.24 -5.37
N SER A 29 -18.86 -0.89 -6.04
CA SER A 29 -18.79 -2.21 -5.40
C SER A 29 -17.60 -2.32 -4.45
N PHE A 30 -16.46 -1.74 -4.82
CA PHE A 30 -15.25 -1.74 -4.00
C PHE A 30 -15.42 -0.87 -2.75
N ILE A 31 -15.89 0.37 -2.90
CA ILE A 31 -16.01 1.33 -1.80
C ILE A 31 -17.17 0.98 -0.84
N ASN A 32 -18.28 0.43 -1.35
CA ASN A 32 -19.46 0.11 -0.54
C ASN A 32 -19.55 -1.37 -0.13
N ALA A 33 -18.42 -2.07 -0.08
CA ALA A 33 -18.45 -3.44 0.42
C ALA A 33 -18.92 -3.51 1.87
N GLU A 34 -19.36 -4.71 2.27
CA GLU A 34 -19.99 -4.92 3.57
C GLU A 34 -19.15 -4.40 4.74
N GLY A 35 -19.77 -3.54 5.54
CA GLY A 35 -19.19 -2.94 6.74
C GLY A 35 -18.27 -1.73 6.48
N PHE A 36 -17.95 -1.39 5.22
CA PHE A 36 -17.20 -0.18 4.91
C PHE A 36 -18.12 1.05 4.91
N GLU A 37 -17.66 2.12 5.56
CA GLU A 37 -18.31 3.40 5.60
C GLU A 37 -17.56 4.42 4.73
N PRO A 38 -18.24 5.12 3.81
CA PRO A 38 -17.61 6.14 2.98
C PRO A 38 -16.94 7.24 3.81
N ARG A 39 -15.82 7.75 3.30
CA ARG A 39 -15.06 8.85 3.88
C ARG A 39 -14.97 10.01 2.89
N ASP A 40 -14.87 11.22 3.42
CA ASP A 40 -14.74 12.42 2.60
C ASP A 40 -13.36 12.46 1.95
N ALA A 41 -13.28 12.09 0.67
CA ALA A 41 -12.04 12.11 -0.10
C ALA A 41 -11.39 13.50 -0.15
N PHE A 42 -12.18 14.58 -0.16
CA PHE A 42 -11.64 15.95 -0.18
C PHE A 42 -10.99 16.31 1.16
N ALA A 43 -11.58 15.91 2.27
CA ALA A 43 -10.98 16.10 3.59
C ALA A 43 -9.67 15.32 3.73
N LEU A 44 -9.62 14.08 3.23
CA LEU A 44 -8.42 13.24 3.22
C LEU A 44 -7.31 13.82 2.33
N GLU A 45 -7.64 14.35 1.15
CA GLU A 45 -6.66 15.06 0.30
C GLU A 45 -6.12 16.33 0.98
N THR A 46 -6.97 17.04 1.72
CA THR A 46 -6.53 18.19 2.52
C THR A 46 -5.55 17.74 3.60
N GLU A 47 -5.82 16.64 4.29
CA GLU A 47 -4.90 16.06 5.29
C GLU A 47 -3.56 15.62 4.67
N LEU A 48 -3.59 14.94 3.52
CA LEU A 48 -2.37 14.61 2.76
C LEU A 48 -1.57 15.86 2.39
N SER A 49 -2.24 16.95 2.04
CA SER A 49 -1.58 18.20 1.63
C SER A 49 -0.70 18.81 2.73
N GLU A 50 -1.02 18.55 4.00
CA GLU A 50 -0.26 19.03 5.15
C GLU A 50 1.04 18.23 5.36
N ALA A 51 1.16 17.04 4.78
CA ALA A 51 2.32 16.17 4.93
C ALA A 51 3.42 16.40 3.89
N TRP A 52 3.14 17.15 2.81
CA TRP A 52 4.11 17.35 1.73
C TRP A 52 5.25 18.30 2.11
N LEU A 53 6.47 17.91 1.76
CA LEU A 53 7.69 18.70 1.97
C LEU A 53 8.15 19.40 0.69
N ASP A 54 7.67 18.98 -0.48
CA ASP A 54 8.00 19.54 -1.79
C ASP A 54 7.10 20.73 -2.16
N ILE A 55 6.88 21.65 -1.21
CA ILE A 55 5.92 22.77 -1.34
C ILE A 55 6.26 23.78 -2.45
N ASP A 56 7.50 23.77 -2.96
CA ASP A 56 7.95 24.59 -4.09
C ASP A 56 7.61 23.96 -5.46
N SER A 57 7.11 22.71 -5.48
CA SER A 57 6.62 22.03 -6.68
C SER A 57 5.32 22.65 -7.20
N LEU A 58 5.08 22.56 -8.51
CA LEU A 58 3.79 22.95 -9.10
C LEU A 58 2.63 22.09 -8.56
N SER A 59 2.91 20.84 -8.21
CA SER A 59 1.97 19.90 -7.59
C SER A 59 2.71 19.16 -6.47
N PRO A 60 2.73 19.70 -5.23
CA PRO A 60 3.29 19.00 -4.08
C PRO A 60 2.69 17.60 -3.93
N GLY A 61 3.52 16.61 -3.65
CA GLY A 61 3.11 15.19 -3.63
C GLY A 61 2.67 14.64 -4.99
N GLY A 62 2.79 15.40 -6.08
CA GLY A 62 2.32 15.02 -7.43
C GLY A 62 3.09 13.84 -8.03
N ARG A 63 4.27 13.54 -7.52
CA ARG A 63 5.08 12.41 -7.99
C ARG A 63 4.89 11.14 -7.18
N VAL A 64 4.21 11.25 -6.04
CA VAL A 64 4.00 10.16 -5.08
C VAL A 64 2.93 9.21 -5.62
N GLY A 65 3.21 7.91 -5.59
CA GLY A 65 2.32 6.88 -6.10
C GLY A 65 1.07 6.67 -5.24
N PRO A 66 0.09 5.90 -5.76
CA PRO A 66 -1.18 5.69 -5.10
C PRO A 66 -1.04 4.86 -3.82
N ILE A 67 -0.08 3.92 -3.76
CA ILE A 67 0.13 3.04 -2.60
C ILE A 67 0.73 3.84 -1.44
N GLU A 68 1.70 4.70 -1.72
CA GLU A 68 2.29 5.57 -0.71
C GLU A 68 1.26 6.54 -0.13
N LYS A 69 0.44 7.19 -0.98
CA LYS A 69 -0.63 8.09 -0.51
C LYS A 69 -1.66 7.36 0.35
N ALA A 70 -2.11 6.18 -0.10
CA ALA A 70 -3.03 5.35 0.67
C ALA A 70 -2.44 4.94 2.02
N MET A 71 -1.16 4.53 2.04
CA MET A 71 -0.48 4.16 3.28
C MET A 71 -0.32 5.35 4.22
N MET A 72 0.02 6.54 3.72
CA MET A 72 0.10 7.75 4.54
C MET A 72 -1.24 8.05 5.24
N LEU A 73 -2.35 7.99 4.50
CA LEU A 73 -3.70 8.18 5.07
C LEU A 73 -4.05 7.10 6.10
N ALA A 74 -3.75 5.84 5.81
CA ALA A 74 -4.04 4.74 6.72
C ALA A 74 -3.17 4.79 8.00
N ASP A 75 -1.90 5.19 7.89
CA ASP A 75 -0.97 5.32 9.01
C ASP A 75 -1.37 6.48 9.94
N LEU A 76 -1.79 7.63 9.38
CA LEU A 76 -2.30 8.76 10.17
C LEU A 76 -3.57 8.43 10.97
N ALA A 77 -4.38 7.50 10.48
CA ALA A 77 -5.63 7.11 11.12
C ALA A 77 -5.44 6.24 12.37
N ILE A 78 -4.27 5.64 12.59
CA ILE A 78 -4.00 4.74 13.72
C ILE A 78 -2.81 5.29 14.53
N PRO A 79 -3.03 5.70 15.79
CA PRO A 79 -1.95 6.17 16.66
C PRO A 79 -0.94 5.10 17.10
N ALA A 80 -1.24 3.82 16.85
CA ALA A 80 -0.42 2.70 17.30
C ALA A 80 0.93 2.65 16.56
N GLN A 81 2.00 2.37 17.31
CA GLN A 81 3.37 2.32 16.79
C GLN A 81 3.82 0.91 16.42
N ARG A 82 3.27 -0.09 17.14
CA ARG A 82 3.53 -1.52 16.90
C ARG A 82 2.45 -2.09 16.02
N THR A 83 2.73 -2.19 14.73
CA THR A 83 1.68 -2.44 13.74
C THR A 83 2.08 -3.48 12.70
N ARG A 84 1.06 -4.17 12.19
CA ARG A 84 1.15 -5.00 10.98
C ARG A 84 0.17 -4.46 9.97
N SER A 85 0.65 -4.12 8.78
CA SER A 85 -0.17 -3.70 7.64
C SER A 85 -0.12 -4.73 6.53
N ASP A 86 -1.27 -5.03 5.93
CA ASP A 86 -1.40 -5.88 4.75
C ASP A 86 -2.18 -5.11 3.69
N ILE A 87 -1.55 -4.88 2.55
CA ILE A 87 -2.01 -4.02 1.46
C ILE A 87 -2.25 -4.89 0.25
N ALA A 88 -3.43 -4.78 -0.35
CA ALA A 88 -3.76 -5.39 -1.62
C ALA A 88 -4.03 -4.29 -2.66
N TYR A 89 -3.35 -4.39 -3.80
CA TYR A 89 -3.42 -3.43 -4.90
C TYR A 89 -3.85 -4.12 -6.20
N GLY A 90 -4.86 -3.55 -6.84
CA GLY A 90 -5.26 -3.84 -8.21
C GLY A 90 -5.46 -2.54 -9.00
N GLU A 91 -5.57 -2.65 -10.32
CA GLU A 91 -5.86 -1.50 -11.17
C GLU A 91 -6.71 -1.87 -12.38
N ILE A 92 -7.52 -0.91 -12.84
CA ILE A 92 -8.25 -1.00 -14.10
C ILE A 92 -7.70 0.07 -15.04
N LEU A 93 -7.25 -0.33 -16.22
CA LEU A 93 -6.82 0.61 -17.27
C LEU A 93 -8.04 1.18 -18.01
N GLY A 94 -8.13 2.50 -18.07
CA GLY A 94 -9.11 3.21 -18.90
C GLY A 94 -8.82 3.07 -20.41
N GLU A 95 -9.75 3.54 -21.24
CA GLU A 95 -9.58 3.51 -22.72
C GLU A 95 -8.37 4.33 -23.20
N ASP A 96 -7.99 5.36 -22.44
CA ASP A 96 -6.81 6.21 -22.65
C ASP A 96 -5.51 5.62 -22.08
N GLY A 97 -5.59 4.43 -21.46
CA GLY A 97 -4.49 3.77 -20.77
C GLY A 97 -4.20 4.32 -19.37
N ALA A 98 -5.00 5.25 -18.86
CA ALA A 98 -4.81 5.78 -17.51
C ALA A 98 -5.28 4.74 -16.46
N PRO A 99 -4.45 4.37 -15.47
CA PRO A 99 -4.83 3.41 -14.44
C PRO A 99 -5.75 4.03 -13.38
N THR A 100 -6.85 3.37 -13.07
CA THR A 100 -7.58 3.59 -11.81
C THR A 100 -7.14 2.53 -10.82
N SER A 101 -6.48 2.96 -9.74
CA SER A 101 -5.94 2.12 -8.68
C SER A 101 -6.99 1.81 -7.62
N PHE A 102 -7.06 0.56 -7.20
CA PHE A 102 -7.92 0.04 -6.14
C PHE A 102 -7.04 -0.54 -5.04
N ILE A 103 -7.12 0.03 -3.84
CA ILE A 103 -6.20 -0.29 -2.74
C ILE A 103 -7.00 -0.63 -1.50
N GLU A 104 -6.82 -1.83 -0.96
CA GLU A 104 -7.27 -2.17 0.39
C GLU A 104 -6.05 -2.23 1.32
N ILE A 105 -6.14 -1.57 2.48
CA ILE A 105 -5.12 -1.62 3.54
C ILE A 105 -5.80 -2.15 4.79
N ARG A 106 -5.30 -3.25 5.34
CA ARG A 106 -5.70 -3.79 6.63
C ARG A 106 -4.56 -3.55 7.61
N HIS A 107 -4.81 -2.73 8.63
CA HIS A 107 -3.82 -2.26 9.57
C HIS A 107 -4.19 -2.73 10.97
N PHE A 108 -3.28 -3.44 11.63
CA PHE A 108 -3.52 -4.09 12.91
C PHE A 108 -2.58 -3.51 13.98
N ASN A 109 -3.14 -3.11 15.11
CA ASN A 109 -2.39 -2.77 16.32
C ASN A 109 -1.96 -4.04 17.09
N LEU A 110 -0.67 -4.30 17.20
CA LEU A 110 -0.12 -5.42 17.98
C LEU A 110 0.30 -5.02 19.40
N GLY A 111 0.24 -3.73 19.75
CA GLY A 111 0.61 -3.22 21.07
C GLY A 111 -0.02 -4.00 22.24
N PRO A 112 -1.34 -4.23 22.25
CA PRO A 112 -1.99 -5.01 23.31
C PRO A 112 -1.51 -6.45 23.43
N VAL A 113 -1.27 -7.13 22.30
CA VAL A 113 -0.78 -8.53 22.31
C VAL A 113 0.64 -8.59 22.85
N ILE A 114 1.52 -7.71 22.35
CA ILE A 114 2.92 -7.65 22.79
C ILE A 114 3.02 -7.29 24.27
N ARG A 115 2.16 -6.39 24.77
CA ARG A 115 2.09 -6.08 26.20
C ARG A 115 1.67 -7.30 27.02
N ALA A 116 0.63 -8.01 26.59
CA ALA A 116 0.15 -9.21 27.28
C ALA A 116 1.26 -10.27 27.36
N ASP A 117 1.94 -10.54 26.26
CA ASP A 117 3.06 -11.48 26.21
C ASP A 117 4.23 -11.04 27.10
N THR A 118 4.50 -9.73 27.17
CA THR A 118 5.52 -9.16 28.06
C THR A 118 5.15 -9.33 29.54
N ALA A 119 3.88 -9.09 29.90
CA ALA A 119 3.39 -9.29 31.26
C ALA A 119 3.44 -10.76 31.68
N ASP A 120 3.09 -11.67 30.77
CA ASP A 120 3.17 -13.10 31.00
C ASP A 120 4.62 -13.59 31.17
N ALA A 121 5.57 -13.00 30.42
CA ALA A 121 6.98 -13.36 30.48
C ALA A 121 7.74 -12.76 31.69
N TYR A 122 7.44 -11.50 32.05
CA TYR A 122 8.23 -10.72 33.01
C TYR A 122 7.47 -10.25 34.26
N GLY A 123 6.16 -10.46 34.32
CA GLY A 123 5.28 -10.01 35.41
C GLY A 123 4.69 -8.62 35.15
N GLU A 124 3.48 -8.39 35.66
CA GLU A 124 2.74 -7.14 35.50
C GLU A 124 3.51 -5.95 36.13
N GLU A 125 4.21 -6.16 37.24
CA GLU A 125 5.00 -5.15 37.92
C GLU A 125 6.25 -4.69 37.14
N ASN A 126 6.70 -5.49 36.18
CA ASN A 126 7.86 -5.19 35.32
C ASN A 126 7.46 -4.82 33.89
N THR A 127 6.15 -4.71 33.62
CA THR A 127 5.62 -4.41 32.30
C THR A 127 5.06 -3.00 32.27
N ALA A 128 5.44 -2.24 31.25
CA ALA A 128 4.96 -0.88 31.06
C ALA A 128 3.43 -0.85 30.84
N PRO A 129 2.78 0.31 31.11
CA PRO A 129 1.35 0.47 30.84
C PRO A 129 1.04 0.30 29.35
N LEU A 130 -0.23 -0.01 29.02
CA LEU A 130 -0.65 -0.32 27.65
C LEU A 130 -0.39 0.83 26.67
N GLU A 131 -0.49 2.06 27.15
CA GLU A 131 -0.25 3.29 26.39
C GLU A 131 1.17 3.35 25.83
N ASP A 132 2.16 2.84 26.57
CA ASP A 132 3.56 2.75 26.12
C ASP A 132 3.74 1.65 25.06
N PHE A 133 2.75 0.78 24.88
CA PHE A 133 2.75 -0.21 23.81
C PHE A 133 2.03 0.20 22.53
N GLY A 134 1.32 1.33 22.56
CA GLY A 134 0.46 1.76 21.49
C GLY A 134 -0.98 1.28 21.68
N VAL A 135 -1.89 2.24 21.77
CA VAL A 135 -3.34 2.01 21.74
C VAL A 135 -3.88 2.44 20.38
N GLY A 136 -4.99 1.82 19.98
CA GLY A 136 -5.61 2.09 18.69
C GLY A 136 -6.39 0.89 18.20
N ASP A 137 -7.34 1.18 17.33
CA ASP A 137 -8.19 0.20 16.69
C ASP A 137 -7.47 -0.51 15.53
N HIS A 138 -7.88 -1.73 15.21
CA HIS A 138 -7.55 -2.35 13.93
C HIS A 138 -8.47 -1.76 12.85
N MET A 139 -7.92 -1.30 11.72
CA MET A 139 -8.72 -0.65 10.66
C MET A 139 -8.49 -1.32 9.32
N ALA A 140 -9.56 -1.39 8.53
CA ALA A 140 -9.47 -1.62 7.10
C ALA A 140 -9.81 -0.30 6.37
N TRP A 141 -9.01 0.04 5.37
CA TRP A 141 -9.23 1.17 4.48
C TRP A 141 -9.34 0.69 3.04
N ARG A 142 -10.16 1.37 2.26
CA ARG A 142 -10.25 1.20 0.82
C ARG A 142 -10.13 2.55 0.15
N PHE A 143 -9.26 2.63 -0.84
CA PHE A 143 -9.01 3.85 -1.59
C PHE A 143 -9.11 3.57 -3.09
N VAL A 144 -9.70 4.51 -3.81
CA VAL A 144 -9.65 4.57 -5.27
C VAL A 144 -8.90 5.82 -5.66
N LEU A 145 -7.81 5.64 -6.42
CA LEU A 145 -6.99 6.75 -6.89
C LEU A 145 -6.81 6.70 -8.41
N ARG A 146 -6.67 7.86 -9.05
CA ARG A 146 -6.40 7.97 -10.49
C ARG A 146 -5.37 9.06 -10.77
N PRO A 147 -4.58 8.98 -11.85
CA PRO A 147 -3.74 10.08 -12.27
C PRO A 147 -4.61 11.26 -12.72
N GLU A 148 -4.13 12.47 -12.46
CA GLU A 148 -4.76 13.73 -12.87
C GLU A 148 -3.66 14.77 -13.04
N MET A 149 -3.67 15.53 -14.15
CA MET A 149 -2.74 16.64 -14.48
C MET A 149 -1.52 16.86 -13.55
N ASN A 150 -0.35 16.29 -13.90
CA ASN A 150 0.92 16.36 -13.13
C ASN A 150 0.89 15.69 -11.75
N ASN A 151 -0.14 14.91 -11.46
CA ASN A 151 -0.27 14.11 -10.26
C ASN A 151 -0.39 12.63 -10.65
N ALA A 152 0.52 11.81 -10.14
CA ALA A 152 0.57 10.38 -10.38
C ALA A 152 -0.68 9.67 -9.83
N ALA A 153 -1.27 10.21 -8.75
CA ALA A 153 -2.47 9.67 -8.12
C ALA A 153 -3.19 10.73 -7.29
N ILE A 154 -4.45 11.01 -7.58
CA ILE A 154 -5.37 11.77 -6.73
C ILE A 154 -6.43 10.81 -6.21
N LEU A 155 -6.77 10.94 -4.93
CA LEU A 155 -7.83 10.22 -4.25
C LEU A 155 -9.19 10.65 -4.79
N ILE A 156 -9.98 9.66 -5.22
CA ILE A 156 -11.32 9.85 -5.79
C ILE A 156 -12.38 9.43 -4.79
N GLU A 157 -12.23 8.25 -4.22
CA GLU A 157 -13.15 7.71 -3.22
C GLU A 157 -12.35 7.01 -2.12
N ALA A 158 -12.89 7.08 -0.90
CA ALA A 158 -12.35 6.36 0.23
C ALA A 158 -13.47 5.78 1.08
N SER A 159 -13.21 4.65 1.72
CA SER A 159 -14.03 4.12 2.80
C SER A 159 -13.16 3.46 3.85
N SER A 160 -13.69 3.32 5.06
CA SER A 160 -13.02 2.54 6.08
C SER A 160 -13.96 1.77 6.96
N ARG A 161 -13.41 0.79 7.66
CA ARG A 161 -14.12 -0.11 8.54
C ARG A 161 -13.26 -0.45 9.74
N LEU A 162 -13.87 -0.46 10.92
CA LEU A 162 -13.27 -1.04 12.11
C LEU A 162 -13.20 -2.56 11.98
N ILE A 163 -12.01 -3.14 12.15
CA ILE A 163 -11.83 -4.58 12.29
C ILE A 163 -11.92 -4.90 13.78
N THR A 164 -12.90 -5.73 14.17
CA THR A 164 -13.04 -6.08 15.59
C THR A 164 -11.92 -7.01 16.05
N ASP A 165 -11.57 -7.03 17.35
CA ASP A 165 -10.55 -7.96 17.89
C ASP A 165 -10.83 -9.43 17.55
N LYS A 166 -12.12 -9.80 17.50
CA LYS A 166 -12.57 -11.14 17.11
C LYS A 166 -12.30 -11.45 15.63
N GLU A 167 -12.40 -10.46 14.77
CA GLU A 167 -12.04 -10.59 13.35
C GLU A 167 -10.53 -10.59 13.20
N ALA A 168 -9.83 -9.67 13.86
CA ALA A 168 -8.38 -9.54 13.81
C ALA A 168 -7.66 -10.82 14.29
N SER A 169 -8.14 -11.45 15.37
CA SER A 169 -7.60 -12.72 15.89
C SER A 169 -7.74 -13.92 14.94
N LYS A 170 -8.53 -13.80 13.87
CA LYS A 170 -8.71 -14.82 12.83
C LYS A 170 -8.22 -14.37 11.46
N ALA A 171 -7.69 -13.15 11.36
CA ALA A 171 -7.25 -12.58 10.11
C ALA A 171 -5.89 -13.15 9.73
N GLU A 172 -5.71 -13.35 8.43
CA GLU A 172 -4.45 -13.73 7.81
C GLU A 172 -3.88 -12.55 7.01
N CYS A 173 -2.60 -12.29 7.21
CA CYS A 173 -1.78 -11.21 6.64
C CYS A 173 -0.63 -11.86 5.88
N SER A 174 -0.74 -11.91 4.55
CA SER A 174 0.26 -12.53 3.67
C SER A 174 0.64 -13.97 4.07
N GLY A 175 -0.36 -14.79 4.41
CA GLY A 175 -0.18 -16.20 4.79
C GLY A 175 0.24 -16.44 6.25
N ARG A 176 0.17 -15.42 7.09
CA ARG A 176 0.50 -15.48 8.53
C ARG A 176 -0.64 -14.86 9.35
N PRO A 177 -0.95 -15.37 10.55
CA PRO A 177 -1.84 -14.68 11.49
C PRO A 177 -1.47 -13.21 11.70
N CYS A 178 -2.44 -12.31 11.54
CA CYS A 178 -2.20 -10.87 11.63
C CYS A 178 -1.79 -10.40 13.03
N LEU A 179 -2.18 -11.12 14.09
CA LEU A 179 -1.90 -10.76 15.49
C LEU A 179 -0.79 -11.58 16.14
N ASP A 180 -0.03 -12.37 15.38
CA ASP A 180 1.13 -13.08 15.90
C ASP A 180 2.40 -12.21 15.74
N PRO A 181 3.00 -11.70 16.83
CA PRO A 181 4.15 -10.80 16.75
C PRO A 181 5.47 -11.53 16.41
N TYR A 182 5.50 -12.87 16.47
CA TYR A 182 6.72 -13.65 16.32
C TYR A 182 6.89 -14.23 14.92
N LEU A 183 5.82 -14.33 14.14
CA LEU A 183 5.92 -14.76 12.75
C LEU A 183 6.58 -13.68 11.90
N SER A 184 7.67 -14.05 11.24
CA SER A 184 8.44 -13.22 10.31
C SER A 184 8.23 -13.67 8.86
N PHE A 185 8.96 -13.09 7.92
CA PHE A 185 8.96 -13.51 6.51
C PHE A 185 10.09 -14.51 6.19
N ASP A 186 10.77 -15.06 7.20
CA ASP A 186 12.02 -15.79 7.00
C ASP A 186 11.86 -17.20 6.40
N ASP A 187 10.62 -17.72 6.34
CA ASP A 187 10.31 -19.01 5.72
C ASP A 187 10.42 -19.00 4.17
N VAL A 188 10.60 -17.82 3.57
CA VAL A 188 10.83 -17.64 2.13
C VAL A 188 12.33 -17.74 1.83
N ASP A 189 12.70 -18.38 0.71
CA ASP A 189 14.09 -18.51 0.26
C ASP A 189 14.61 -17.17 -0.31
N TRP A 190 14.98 -16.26 0.60
CA TRP A 190 15.46 -14.94 0.28
C TRP A 190 16.90 -14.94 -0.24
N GLN A 191 17.09 -14.27 -1.36
CA GLN A 191 18.40 -13.90 -1.87
C GLN A 191 18.68 -12.45 -1.53
N GLN A 192 19.70 -12.20 -0.71
CA GLN A 192 20.19 -10.84 -0.47
C GLN A 192 20.66 -10.21 -1.78
N ILE A 193 20.38 -8.92 -1.92
CA ILE A 193 20.73 -8.15 -3.10
C ILE A 193 21.78 -7.12 -2.70
N ASP A 194 22.90 -7.17 -3.40
CA ASP A 194 23.91 -6.13 -3.30
C ASP A 194 23.40 -4.86 -3.99
N GLY A 195 23.30 -3.77 -3.25
CA GLY A 195 22.81 -2.51 -3.79
C GLY A 195 22.98 -1.36 -2.81
N LYS A 196 22.91 -0.14 -3.33
CA LYS A 196 22.69 1.05 -2.50
C LYS A 196 21.19 1.33 -2.49
N LEU A 197 20.68 1.72 -1.34
CA LEU A 197 19.31 2.21 -1.26
C LEU A 197 19.16 3.42 -2.19
N PRO A 198 18.08 3.47 -2.98
CA PRO A 198 17.79 4.64 -3.79
C PRO A 198 17.50 5.83 -2.86
N THR A 199 17.97 7.01 -3.26
CA THR A 199 17.76 8.25 -2.51
C THR A 199 17.27 9.36 -3.45
N TRP A 200 16.43 10.23 -2.90
CA TRP A 200 15.86 11.41 -3.58
C TRP A 200 15.55 12.47 -2.53
N PRO A 201 15.34 13.75 -2.91
CA PRO A 201 14.89 14.79 -1.99
C PRO A 201 13.58 14.38 -1.30
N PRO A 202 13.45 14.52 0.04
CA PRO A 202 12.23 14.13 0.76
C PRO A 202 10.98 14.83 0.21
N LEU A 203 9.95 14.03 -0.11
CA LEU A 203 8.64 14.52 -0.55
C LEU A 203 7.63 14.59 0.60
N TYR A 204 7.87 13.82 1.65
CA TYR A 204 7.08 13.66 2.88
C TYR A 204 8.01 13.14 3.99
N PRO A 205 7.60 13.12 5.27
CA PRO A 205 8.42 12.56 6.36
C PRO A 205 8.87 11.13 6.07
N THR A 206 10.18 10.92 6.01
CA THR A 206 10.78 9.64 5.62
C THR A 206 11.07 8.71 6.80
N GLU A 207 11.12 9.26 8.02
CA GLU A 207 11.48 8.54 9.25
C GLU A 207 10.49 8.87 10.38
N SER A 208 10.22 7.88 11.23
CA SER A 208 9.43 8.01 12.45
C SER A 208 9.93 7.00 13.48
N GLU A 209 10.37 7.50 14.64
CA GLU A 209 10.90 6.67 15.75
C GLU A 209 12.07 5.79 15.32
N ASP A 210 13.08 6.45 14.73
CA ASP A 210 14.37 5.88 14.34
C ASP A 210 14.33 4.81 13.24
N VAL A 211 13.19 4.65 12.54
CA VAL A 211 13.05 3.82 11.33
C VAL A 211 12.29 4.54 10.23
N ALA A 212 12.36 4.02 9.00
CA ALA A 212 11.58 4.55 7.89
C ALA A 212 10.06 4.54 8.17
N THR A 213 9.35 5.55 7.67
CA THR A 213 7.88 5.51 7.63
C THR A 213 7.41 4.41 6.67
N PRO A 214 6.23 3.80 6.90
CA PRO A 214 5.69 2.78 5.99
C PRO A 214 5.64 3.23 4.53
N ALA A 215 5.19 4.46 4.27
CA ALA A 215 5.15 5.03 2.92
C ALA A 215 6.56 5.14 2.29
N HIS A 216 7.58 5.52 3.07
CA HIS A 216 8.95 5.61 2.56
C HIS A 216 9.56 4.23 2.27
N ALA A 217 9.31 3.24 3.13
CA ALA A 217 9.75 1.86 2.91
C ALA A 217 9.11 1.26 1.64
N ILE A 218 7.82 1.53 1.41
CA ILE A 218 7.11 1.21 0.16
C ILE A 218 7.80 1.87 -1.04
N ALA A 219 8.08 3.17 -0.98
CA ALA A 219 8.70 3.89 -2.08
C ALA A 219 10.11 3.36 -2.45
N GLN A 220 10.90 2.95 -1.45
CA GLN A 220 12.22 2.34 -1.71
C GLN A 220 12.09 0.99 -2.41
N LEU A 221 11.14 0.15 -2.01
CA LEU A 221 10.84 -1.09 -2.73
C LEU A 221 10.24 -0.83 -4.11
N ALA A 222 9.41 0.20 -4.26
CA ALA A 222 8.83 0.62 -5.54
C ALA A 222 9.92 0.95 -6.56
N VAL A 223 10.95 1.71 -6.15
CA VAL A 223 12.10 1.99 -7.00
C VAL A 223 12.93 0.75 -7.26
N PHE A 224 13.14 -0.08 -6.23
CA PHE A 224 13.95 -1.29 -6.37
C PHE A 224 13.35 -2.31 -7.35
N GLY A 225 12.02 -2.47 -7.35
CA GLY A 225 11.31 -3.34 -8.27
C GLY A 225 10.77 -2.65 -9.54
N TYR A 226 11.27 -1.44 -9.85
CA TYR A 226 10.97 -0.70 -11.09
C TYR A 226 9.50 -0.25 -11.28
N TRP A 227 8.73 -0.16 -10.21
CA TRP A 227 7.38 0.45 -10.18
C TRP A 227 7.40 1.97 -9.95
N ALA A 228 8.57 2.46 -9.55
CA ALA A 228 8.94 3.86 -9.53
C ALA A 228 10.36 4.02 -10.06
N SER A 229 10.74 5.26 -10.39
CA SER A 229 12.11 5.61 -10.78
C SER A 229 12.65 6.71 -9.87
N ALA A 230 13.97 6.65 -9.63
CA ALA A 230 14.75 7.73 -9.02
C ALA A 230 15.98 8.11 -9.86
N GLU A 231 16.06 7.63 -11.11
CA GLU A 231 17.27 7.78 -11.94
C GLU A 231 17.58 9.23 -12.32
N SER A 232 16.56 10.09 -12.39
CA SER A 232 16.68 11.52 -12.64
C SER A 232 17.14 12.33 -11.41
N GLY A 233 17.37 11.66 -10.27
CA GLY A 233 17.60 12.30 -8.97
C GLY A 233 16.31 12.71 -8.26
N GLU A 234 15.14 12.39 -8.82
CA GLU A 234 13.84 12.69 -8.25
C GLU A 234 12.98 11.42 -8.27
N TYR A 235 12.22 11.17 -7.20
CA TYR A 235 11.27 10.06 -7.17
C TYR A 235 10.11 10.33 -8.13
N GLN A 236 9.74 9.32 -8.91
CA GLN A 236 8.58 9.35 -9.81
C GLN A 236 7.91 7.98 -9.84
N TRP A 237 6.64 7.92 -9.45
CA TRP A 237 5.81 6.73 -9.67
C TRP A 237 5.62 6.45 -11.16
N THR A 238 5.83 5.20 -11.58
CA THR A 238 5.63 4.75 -12.96
C THR A 238 4.55 3.68 -13.09
N GLY A 239 4.14 3.03 -11.99
CA GLY A 239 3.13 1.96 -11.96
C GLY A 239 3.69 0.57 -12.28
N GLY A 240 4.78 0.53 -13.04
CA GLY A 240 5.36 -0.67 -13.63
C GLY A 240 4.47 -1.26 -14.74
N GLU A 241 4.67 -2.55 -15.01
CA GLU A 241 3.92 -3.26 -16.05
C GLU A 241 2.56 -3.74 -15.52
N HIS A 242 1.49 -3.50 -16.30
CA HIS A 242 0.17 -4.06 -16.03
C HIS A 242 0.14 -5.55 -16.40
N PRO A 243 -0.26 -6.45 -15.48
CA PRO A 243 -0.35 -7.87 -15.80
C PRO A 243 -1.47 -8.19 -16.80
N GLU A 244 -1.19 -8.93 -17.87
CA GLU A 244 -2.19 -9.38 -18.85
C GLU A 244 -3.25 -10.31 -18.22
N GLY A 245 -2.89 -10.97 -17.12
CA GLY A 245 -3.76 -11.83 -16.32
C GLY A 245 -4.65 -11.10 -15.31
N ALA A 246 -4.46 -9.78 -15.12
CA ALA A 246 -5.31 -8.99 -14.25
C ALA A 246 -6.72 -8.82 -14.85
N ARG A 247 -7.74 -8.84 -14.00
CA ARG A 247 -9.16 -8.77 -14.41
C ARG A 247 -9.90 -7.86 -13.44
N GLY A 248 -10.57 -6.84 -13.97
CA GLY A 248 -11.29 -5.87 -13.15
C GLY A 248 -10.37 -5.27 -12.08
N ALA A 249 -10.92 -5.04 -10.88
CA ALA A 249 -10.17 -4.53 -9.73
C ALA A 249 -9.45 -5.63 -8.92
N GLU A 250 -9.30 -6.85 -9.44
CA GLU A 250 -8.66 -7.94 -8.70
C GLU A 250 -7.20 -7.60 -8.35
N PRO A 251 -6.80 -7.72 -7.07
CA PRO A 251 -5.45 -7.39 -6.66
C PRO A 251 -4.45 -8.40 -7.22
N TYR A 252 -3.28 -7.88 -7.61
CA TYR A 252 -2.15 -8.68 -8.07
C TYR A 252 -0.84 -8.29 -7.38
N ARG A 253 -0.83 -7.15 -6.70
CA ARG A 253 0.30 -6.63 -5.94
C ARG A 253 -0.08 -6.59 -4.47
N PHE A 254 0.80 -7.11 -3.63
CA PHE A 254 0.57 -7.24 -2.20
C PHE A 254 1.77 -6.67 -1.44
N ILE A 255 1.52 -5.83 -0.44
CA ILE A 255 2.57 -5.29 0.41
C ILE A 255 2.25 -5.63 1.86
N ALA A 256 3.20 -6.19 2.58
CA ALA A 256 3.08 -6.45 4.00
C ALA A 256 4.16 -5.71 4.77
N ILE A 257 3.79 -5.11 5.90
CA ILE A 257 4.66 -4.24 6.69
C ILE A 257 4.53 -4.61 8.16
N ASP A 258 5.63 -5.00 8.77
CA ASP A 258 5.75 -5.20 10.21
C ASP A 258 6.57 -4.02 10.77
N ARG A 259 5.99 -3.22 11.66
CA ARG A 259 6.62 -2.04 12.26
C ARG A 259 6.75 -2.19 13.78
N GLN A 260 7.96 -2.05 14.29
CA GLN A 260 8.31 -2.07 15.71
C GLN A 260 7.77 -3.28 16.49
N LEU A 261 7.75 -4.45 15.87
CA LEU A 261 7.31 -5.69 16.53
C LEU A 261 8.41 -6.30 17.41
N GLY A 262 9.67 -5.93 17.18
CA GLY A 262 10.83 -6.33 17.99
C GLY A 262 11.09 -5.43 19.20
N GLN A 263 12.17 -5.71 19.92
CA GLN A 263 12.65 -4.86 21.02
C GLN A 263 13.38 -3.60 20.54
N GLU A 264 13.97 -3.68 19.35
CA GLU A 264 14.67 -2.57 18.70
C GLU A 264 13.75 -1.90 17.67
N ALA A 265 13.99 -0.62 17.39
CA ALA A 265 13.34 0.09 16.32
C ALA A 265 13.59 -0.65 15.00
N SER A 266 12.50 -1.14 14.39
CA SER A 266 12.56 -1.98 13.21
C SER A 266 11.35 -1.79 12.31
N ILE A 267 11.56 -1.98 11.01
CA ILE A 267 10.50 -2.09 10.02
C ILE A 267 10.89 -3.14 8.97
N ASP A 268 10.00 -4.07 8.69
CA ASP A 268 10.18 -5.13 7.70
C ASP A 268 9.05 -5.04 6.67
N THR A 269 9.40 -4.70 5.44
CA THR A 269 8.46 -4.44 4.34
C THR A 269 8.69 -5.48 3.26
N VAL A 270 7.64 -6.17 2.84
CA VAL A 270 7.65 -7.10 1.72
C VAL A 270 6.70 -6.60 0.65
N TRP A 271 7.18 -6.52 -0.58
CA TRP A 271 6.39 -6.28 -1.79
C TRP A 271 6.35 -7.55 -2.61
N ARG A 272 5.17 -8.04 -2.94
CA ARG A 272 4.95 -9.25 -3.73
C ARG A 272 4.08 -8.94 -4.93
N GLU A 273 4.57 -9.27 -6.12
CA GLU A 273 3.78 -9.28 -7.35
C GLU A 273 3.35 -10.70 -7.70
N THR A 274 2.15 -10.80 -8.23
CA THR A 274 1.58 -12.02 -8.77
C THR A 274 1.09 -11.77 -10.21
N LYS A 275 0.63 -12.82 -10.89
CA LYS A 275 0.11 -12.73 -12.26
C LYS A 275 1.12 -12.19 -13.29
N LEU A 276 2.41 -12.34 -13.04
CA LEU A 276 3.49 -11.85 -13.89
C LEU A 276 3.30 -12.23 -15.37
N ASN A 277 3.67 -11.32 -16.27
CA ASN A 277 3.75 -11.55 -17.73
C ASN A 277 4.99 -12.41 -18.10
N ASP A 278 5.29 -13.39 -17.26
CA ASP A 278 6.43 -14.30 -17.36
C ASP A 278 5.89 -15.74 -17.32
N ASP A 279 6.32 -16.57 -18.26
CA ASP A 279 5.88 -17.95 -18.43
C ASP A 279 6.54 -18.92 -17.45
N SER A 280 7.61 -18.50 -16.77
CA SER A 280 8.38 -19.31 -15.83
C SER A 280 8.07 -19.01 -14.36
N LEU A 281 7.69 -17.76 -14.05
CA LEU A 281 7.42 -17.31 -12.68
C LEU A 281 5.92 -17.18 -12.39
N SER A 282 5.52 -17.56 -11.18
CA SER A 282 4.17 -17.36 -10.64
C SER A 282 4.09 -16.10 -9.76
N ALA A 283 5.18 -15.76 -9.07
CA ALA A 283 5.31 -14.55 -8.26
C ALA A 283 6.78 -14.11 -8.11
N ILE A 284 6.98 -12.83 -7.82
CA ILE A 284 8.26 -12.27 -7.41
C ILE A 284 8.04 -11.40 -6.17
N SER A 285 8.96 -11.49 -5.22
CA SER A 285 8.92 -10.74 -3.97
C SER A 285 10.20 -9.97 -3.76
N PHE A 286 10.08 -8.78 -3.19
CA PHE A 286 11.16 -7.94 -2.72
C PHE A 286 10.94 -7.62 -1.25
N ARG A 287 12.00 -7.64 -0.46
CA ARG A 287 11.94 -7.37 0.98
C ARG A 287 12.98 -6.33 1.34
N ARG A 288 12.57 -5.38 2.16
CA ARG A 288 13.40 -4.38 2.81
C ARG A 288 13.23 -4.56 4.31
N GLN A 289 14.28 -5.01 4.96
CA GLN A 289 14.34 -5.12 6.41
C GLN A 289 15.25 -4.02 6.95
N GLU A 290 14.77 -3.26 7.92
CA GLU A 290 15.53 -2.28 8.67
C GLU A 290 15.45 -2.59 10.16
N ALA A 291 16.60 -2.74 10.81
CA ALA A 291 16.70 -2.95 12.24
C ALA A 291 18.05 -2.42 12.74
N ALA A 292 18.05 -1.73 13.88
CA ALA A 292 19.26 -1.16 14.49
C ALA A 292 20.14 -0.31 13.54
N GLY A 293 19.52 0.39 12.59
CA GLY A 293 20.20 1.21 11.59
C GLY A 293 20.85 0.43 10.44
N GLU A 294 20.73 -0.90 10.41
CA GLU A 294 21.12 -1.73 9.27
C GLU A 294 19.92 -1.96 8.36
N ILE A 295 20.15 -1.85 7.04
CA ILE A 295 19.13 -2.10 6.02
C ILE A 295 19.59 -3.22 5.10
N VAL A 296 18.75 -4.24 4.97
CA VAL A 296 18.98 -5.40 4.10
C VAL A 296 17.89 -5.46 3.03
N LEU A 297 18.32 -5.55 1.78
CA LEU A 297 17.44 -5.76 0.62
C LEU A 297 17.54 -7.21 0.17
N MET A 298 16.40 -7.81 -0.10
CA MET A 298 16.28 -9.20 -0.52
C MET A 298 15.26 -9.36 -1.63
N ARG A 299 15.39 -10.43 -2.42
CA ARG A 299 14.38 -10.89 -3.38
C ARG A 299 14.12 -12.37 -3.24
N ALA A 300 12.93 -12.78 -3.64
CA ALA A 300 12.58 -14.18 -3.82
C ALA A 300 11.72 -14.31 -5.08
N SER A 301 11.70 -15.50 -5.66
CA SER A 301 10.91 -15.81 -6.85
C SER A 301 10.26 -17.18 -6.69
N GLU A 302 9.01 -17.30 -7.13
CA GLU A 302 8.28 -18.55 -7.14
C GLU A 302 8.10 -19.01 -8.58
N SER A 303 8.49 -20.26 -8.86
CA SER A 303 8.24 -20.89 -10.15
C SER A 303 6.79 -21.38 -10.26
N ARG A 304 6.37 -21.67 -11.49
CA ARG A 304 5.07 -22.31 -11.79
C ARG A 304 5.11 -23.83 -11.63
#